data_AF-A0A358DV00-F1
#
_entry.id   AF-A0A358DV00-F1
#
_cell.length_a   1.000
_cell.length_b   1.000
_cell.length_c   1.000
_cell.angle_alpha   90.00
_cell.angle_beta   90.00
_cell.angle_gamma   90.00
#
_symmetry.space_group_name_H-M   'P 1'
#
loop_
_entity.id
_entity.type
_entity.pdbx_description
1 polymer ?
#
loop_
_entity_poly.entity_id
_entity_poly.type
_entity_poly.pdbx_seq_one_letter_code
_entity_poly.pdbx_strand_id
1 'polypeptide(L)'
;ENFRKIRKGEPVDIINTSLTQTLNRTIITSLTTVLVLVALFYKGGALIHGFATALLFGVVVGTYSSIYIASSVALALGISKEDLMPPQVEKEGADLDPMP
;
A
#
# COMPACT_ATOMS: atom_id res chain seq x y z
N GLU A 1 7.95 8.48 4.01
CA GLU A 1 7.71 9.92 3.76
C GLU A 1 6.50 10.50 4.50
N ASN A 2 5.35 9.80 4.61
CA ASN A 2 4.17 10.28 5.37
C ASN A 2 4.43 10.48 6.87
N PHE A 3 5.23 9.61 7.51
CA PHE A 3 5.63 9.74 8.93
C PHE A 3 6.37 11.05 9.27
N ARG A 4 7.07 11.66 8.30
CA ARG A 4 7.81 12.92 8.53
C ARG A 4 6.93 14.17 8.36
N LYS A 5 5.77 14.06 7.70
CA LYS A 5 4.81 15.16 7.48
C LYS A 5 3.74 15.27 8.58
N ILE A 6 3.43 14.17 9.28
CA ILE A 6 2.34 14.11 10.27
C ILE A 6 2.96 14.04 11.67
N ARG A 7 3.55 15.16 12.12
CA ARG A 7 4.17 15.29 13.46
C ARG A 7 3.15 15.35 14.62
N LYS A 8 1.84 15.27 14.33
CA LYS A 8 0.73 15.47 15.29
C LYS A 8 -0.49 14.53 15.12
N GLY A 9 -0.47 13.58 14.19
CA GLY A 9 -1.61 12.67 13.93
C GLY A 9 -1.46 11.33 14.66
N GLU A 10 -2.58 10.70 15.02
CA GLU A 10 -2.58 9.35 15.58
C GLU A 10 -1.94 8.34 14.60
N PRO A 11 -1.29 7.26 15.06
CA PRO A 11 -0.79 6.19 14.20
C PRO A 11 -1.84 5.67 13.21
N VAL A 12 -3.10 5.65 13.66
CA VAL A 12 -4.28 5.30 12.88
C VAL A 12 -4.44 6.21 11.66
N ASP A 13 -4.23 7.53 11.81
CA ASP A 13 -4.38 8.49 10.70
C ASP A 13 -3.28 8.31 9.64
N ILE A 14 -2.06 8.01 10.07
CA ILE A 14 -0.92 7.80 9.18
C ILE A 14 -1.10 6.49 8.41
N ILE A 15 -1.52 5.42 9.09
CA ILE A 15 -1.81 4.11 8.50
C ILE A 15 -2.97 4.26 7.51
N ASN A 16 -4.06 4.91 7.90
CA ASN A 16 -5.24 5.10 7.03
C ASN A 16 -4.90 5.93 5.78
N THR A 17 -4.09 6.99 5.93
CA THR A 17 -3.62 7.79 4.79
C THR A 17 -2.76 6.97 3.84
N SER A 18 -1.83 6.18 4.40
CA SER A 18 -0.91 5.33 3.61
C SER A 18 -1.64 4.18 2.93
N LEU A 19 -2.63 3.59 3.61
CA LEU A 19 -3.54 2.61 3.04
C LEU A 19 -4.32 3.23 1.89
N THR A 20 -5.02 4.34 2.10
CA THR A 20 -5.81 5.00 1.05
C THR A 20 -4.96 5.33 -0.19
N GLN A 21 -3.74 5.83 0.00
CA GLN A 21 -2.82 6.13 -1.11
C GLN A 21 -2.40 4.87 -1.89
N THR A 22 -2.07 3.79 -1.18
CA THR A 22 -1.65 2.52 -1.77
C THR A 22 -2.83 1.82 -2.44
N LEU A 23 -3.98 1.81 -1.78
CA LEU A 23 -5.24 1.21 -2.20
C LEU A 23 -5.71 1.84 -3.52
N ASN A 24 -5.61 3.16 -3.67
CA ASN A 24 -5.95 3.81 -4.93
C ASN A 24 -5.06 3.32 -6.10
N ARG A 25 -3.75 3.16 -5.86
CA ARG A 25 -2.83 2.61 -6.86
C ARG A 25 -3.13 1.13 -7.15
N THR A 26 -3.42 0.33 -6.13
CA THR A 26 -3.77 -1.09 -6.25
C THR A 26 -5.09 -1.31 -6.98
N ILE A 27 -6.11 -0.46 -6.74
CA ILE A 27 -7.38 -0.52 -7.48
C ILE A 27 -7.13 -0.22 -8.96
N ILE A 28 -6.34 0.79 -9.29
CA ILE A 28 -6.08 1.15 -10.69
C ILE A 28 -5.33 0.02 -11.41
N THR A 29 -4.31 -0.58 -10.81
CA THR A 29 -3.55 -1.68 -11.43
C THR A 29 -4.35 -2.98 -11.52
N SER A 30 -5.15 -3.31 -10.50
CA SER A 30 -6.06 -4.47 -10.54
C SER A 30 -7.17 -4.28 -11.58
N LEU A 31 -7.73 -3.07 -11.71
CA LEU A 31 -8.76 -2.79 -12.71
C LEU A 31 -8.22 -2.90 -14.14
N THR A 32 -7.04 -2.34 -14.42
CA THR A 32 -6.44 -2.42 -15.76
C THR A 32 -6.05 -3.85 -16.13
N THR A 33 -5.54 -4.63 -15.17
CA THR A 33 -5.28 -6.07 -15.39
C THR A 33 -6.57 -6.86 -15.64
N VAL A 34 -7.62 -6.63 -14.86
CA VAL A 34 -8.94 -7.26 -15.10
C VAL A 34 -9.48 -6.90 -16.48
N LEU A 35 -9.38 -5.64 -16.92
CA LEU A 35 -9.80 -5.23 -18.26
C LEU A 35 -9.08 -6.02 -19.37
N VAL A 36 -7.76 -6.18 -19.25
CA VAL A 36 -6.96 -6.97 -20.20
C VAL A 36 -7.38 -8.44 -20.17
N LEU A 37 -7.54 -9.02 -18.97
CA LEU A 37 -7.95 -10.42 -18.81
C LEU A 37 -9.34 -10.69 -19.37
N VAL A 38 -10.28 -9.75 -19.20
CA VAL A 38 -11.62 -9.84 -19.78
C VAL A 38 -11.55 -9.82 -21.31
N ALA A 39 -10.74 -8.94 -21.90
CA ALA A 39 -10.52 -8.95 -23.34
C ALA A 39 -9.94 -10.28 -23.84
N LEU A 40 -8.96 -10.84 -23.13
CA LEU A 40 -8.38 -12.15 -23.45
C LEU A 40 -9.36 -13.31 -23.22
N PHE A 41 -10.23 -13.23 -22.22
CA PHE A 41 -11.24 -14.24 -21.93
C PHE A 41 -12.25 -14.36 -23.10
N TYR A 42 -12.73 -13.23 -23.63
CA TYR A 42 -13.68 -13.21 -24.74
C TYR A 42 -13.03 -13.36 -26.13
N LYS A 43 -11.85 -12.77 -26.36
CA LYS A 43 -11.21 -12.69 -27.69
C LYS A 43 -9.97 -13.58 -27.85
N GLY A 44 -9.50 -14.23 -26.79
CA GLY A 44 -8.23 -14.96 -26.79
C GLY A 44 -8.27 -16.38 -27.36
N GLY A 45 -9.45 -16.97 -27.54
CA GLY A 45 -9.61 -18.33 -28.04
C GLY A 45 -9.35 -19.42 -26.97
N ALA A 46 -9.54 -20.68 -27.35
CA ALA A 46 -9.61 -21.82 -26.41
C ALA A 46 -8.32 -22.06 -25.60
N LEU A 47 -7.15 -21.75 -26.17
CA LEU A 47 -5.86 -22.05 -25.56
C LEU A 47 -5.57 -21.17 -24.32
N ILE A 48 -5.96 -19.89 -24.35
CA ILE A 48 -5.72 -18.96 -23.24
C ILE A 48 -6.96 -18.70 -22.38
N HIS A 49 -8.12 -19.26 -22.74
CA HIS A 49 -9.36 -19.08 -21.98
C HIS A 49 -9.24 -19.63 -20.54
N GLY A 50 -8.69 -20.85 -20.37
CA GLY A 50 -8.47 -21.43 -19.04
C GLY A 50 -7.48 -20.64 -18.20
N PHE A 51 -6.41 -20.15 -18.83
CA PHE A 51 -5.42 -19.28 -18.18
C PHE A 51 -6.02 -17.94 -17.75
N ALA A 52 -6.75 -17.27 -18.64
CA ALA A 52 -7.42 -16.00 -18.35
C ALA A 52 -8.44 -16.16 -17.21
N THR A 53 -9.18 -17.27 -17.17
CA THR A 53 -10.14 -17.58 -16.11
C THR A 53 -9.45 -17.72 -14.75
N ALA A 54 -8.35 -18.48 -14.70
CA ALA A 54 -7.57 -18.67 -13.47
C ALA A 54 -6.98 -17.34 -12.96
N LEU A 55 -6.45 -16.52 -13.87
CA LEU A 55 -5.93 -15.19 -13.52
C LEU A 55 -7.02 -14.23 -13.07
N LEU A 56 -8.20 -14.25 -13.70
CA LEU A 56 -9.31 -13.39 -13.32
C LEU A 56 -9.75 -13.68 -11.88
N PHE A 57 -9.90 -14.97 -11.53
CA PHE A 57 -10.18 -15.38 -10.16
C PHE A 57 -9.05 -15.00 -9.20
N GLY A 58 -7.79 -15.23 -9.58
CA GLY A 58 -6.62 -14.91 -8.76
C GLY A 58 -6.51 -13.42 -8.46
N VAL A 59 -6.72 -12.55 -9.44
CA VAL A 59 -6.69 -11.09 -9.25
C VAL A 59 -7.84 -10.62 -8.37
N VAL A 60 -9.06 -11.12 -8.56
CA VAL A 60 -10.21 -10.71 -7.73
C VAL A 60 -9.99 -11.12 -6.27
N VAL A 61 -9.66 -12.39 -6.01
CA VAL A 61 -9.44 -12.90 -4.65
C VAL A 61 -8.21 -12.25 -4.04
N GLY A 62 -7.11 -12.15 -4.79
CA GLY A 62 -5.85 -11.57 -4.33
C GLY A 62 -5.98 -10.09 -3.96
N THR A 63 -6.66 -9.29 -4.79
CA THR A 63 -6.84 -7.85 -4.53
C THR A 63 -7.74 -7.61 -3.31
N TYR A 64 -8.87 -8.31 -3.22
CA TYR A 64 -9.76 -8.18 -2.07
C TYR A 64 -9.09 -8.64 -0.77
N SER A 65 -8.43 -9.81 -0.82
CA SER A 65 -7.71 -10.40 0.32
C SER A 65 -6.57 -9.51 0.79
N SER A 66 -5.70 -9.04 -0.10
CA SER A 66 -4.55 -8.22 0.28
C SER A 66 -4.97 -6.86 0.87
N ILE A 67 -6.04 -6.23 0.38
CA ILE A 67 -6.52 -4.95 0.93
C ILE A 67 -7.12 -5.15 2.33
N TYR A 68 -8.03 -6.13 2.51
CA TYR A 68 -8.71 -6.33 3.79
C TYR A 68 -7.81 -6.96 4.84
N ILE A 69 -7.03 -7.98 4.49
CA ILE A 69 -6.14 -8.66 5.42
C ILE A 69 -5.01 -7.72 5.84
N ALA A 70 -4.36 -6.98 4.92
CA ALA A 70 -3.30 -6.05 5.33
C ALA A 70 -3.82 -4.93 6.24
N SER A 71 -5.01 -4.39 5.96
CA SER A 71 -5.62 -3.35 6.80
C SER A 71 -5.98 -3.89 8.19
N SER A 72 -6.59 -5.07 8.25
CA SER A 72 -6.96 -5.71 9.53
C SER A 72 -5.74 -6.13 10.35
N VAL A 73 -4.68 -6.64 9.72
CA VAL A 73 -3.41 -7.00 10.37
C VAL A 73 -2.68 -5.76 10.88
N ALA A 74 -2.64 -4.67 10.10
CA ALA A 74 -2.04 -3.41 10.54
C ALA A 74 -2.75 -2.81 11.76
N LEU A 75 -4.09 -2.95 11.83
CA LEU A 75 -4.88 -2.54 12.99
C LEU A 75 -4.73 -3.51 14.17
N ALA A 76 -4.68 -4.82 13.90
CA ALA A 76 -4.58 -5.87 14.93
C ALA A 76 -3.20 -5.94 15.59
N LEU A 77 -2.14 -5.62 14.86
CA LEU A 77 -0.78 -5.50 15.41
C LEU A 77 -0.62 -4.29 16.33
N GLY A 78 -1.64 -3.44 16.47
CA GLY A 78 -1.70 -2.40 17.50
C GLY A 78 -0.46 -1.51 17.48
N ILE A 79 -0.05 -1.05 16.29
CA ILE A 79 1.15 -0.24 16.12
C ILE A 79 1.05 0.99 17.02
N SER A 80 1.71 0.92 18.18
CA SER A 80 1.79 1.97 19.16
C SER A 80 2.90 2.95 18.76
N LYS A 81 2.73 4.21 19.16
CA LYS A 81 3.55 5.36 18.74
C LYS A 81 5.06 5.13 18.95
N GLU A 82 5.43 4.26 19.88
CA GLU A 82 6.81 4.01 20.28
C GLU A 82 7.64 3.24 19.24
N ASP A 83 7.04 2.38 18.41
CA ASP A 83 7.77 1.52 17.44
C ASP A 83 8.02 2.23 16.08
N LEU A 84 7.38 3.39 15.90
CA LEU A 84 7.44 4.23 14.70
C LEU A 84 8.39 5.43 14.85
N MET A 85 8.93 5.65 16.06
CA MET A 85 9.92 6.68 16.29
C MET A 85 11.28 6.17 15.80
N PRO A 86 11.91 6.78 14.76
CA PRO A 86 13.31 6.48 14.49
C PRO A 86 14.11 6.84 15.75
N PRO A 87 15.08 6.02 16.17
CA PRO A 87 15.98 6.40 17.26
C PRO A 87 16.56 7.77 16.92
N GLN A 88 16.58 8.67 17.91
CA GLN A 88 17.08 10.02 17.72
C GLN A 88 18.52 9.91 17.20
N VAL A 89 18.72 10.21 15.91
CA VAL A 89 20.06 10.45 15.38
C VAL A 89 20.50 11.75 16.01
N GLU A 90 21.24 11.61 17.10
CA GLU A 90 21.92 12.68 17.79
C GLU A 90 22.91 13.34 16.82
N LYS A 91 22.62 14.61 16.54
CA LYS A 91 23.53 15.68 16.10
C LYS A 91 24.73 15.30 15.21
N GLU A 92 24.64 15.66 13.94
CA GLU A 92 25.83 16.16 13.22
C GLU A 92 25.39 17.09 12.08
N GLY A 93 25.69 18.40 12.20
CA GLY A 93 25.92 19.23 11.00
C GLY A 93 25.12 20.51 10.76
N ALA A 94 24.37 21.09 11.69
CA ALA A 94 23.81 22.44 11.50
C ALA A 94 23.91 23.25 12.81
N ASP A 95 24.40 24.48 12.68
CA ASP A 95 24.60 25.52 13.72
C ASP A 95 26.01 25.62 14.30
N LEU A 96 27.02 25.75 13.42
CA LEU A 96 28.16 26.64 13.68
C LEU A 96 27.85 27.99 13.04
N ASP A 97 27.16 28.87 13.75
CA ASP A 97 27.12 30.29 13.39
C ASP A 97 28.47 30.96 13.74
N PRO A 98 28.93 31.96 12.97
CA PRO A 98 30.25 32.56 13.14
C PRO A 98 30.29 33.36 14.45
N MET A 99 31.28 33.08 15.29
CA MET A 99 31.54 33.87 16.48
C MET A 99 31.96 35.31 16.10
N PRO A 100 31.46 36.34 16.83
CA PRO A 100 31.81 37.74 16.57
C PRO A 100 33.28 38.07 16.88
#